data_AF-A0A382PMZ5-F1
#
_entry.id   AF-A0A382PMZ5-F1
#
_cell.length_a   1.000
_cell.length_b   1.000
_cell.length_c   1.000
_cell.angle_alpha   90.00
_cell.angle_beta   90.00
_cell.angle_gamma   90.00
#
_symmetry.space_group_name_H-M   'P 1'
#
loop_
_entity.id
_entity.type
_entity.pdbx_description
1 polymer ?
#
loop_
_entity_poly.entity_id
_entity_poly.type
_entity_poly.pdbx_seq_one_letter_code
_entity_poly.pdbx_strand_id
1 'polypeptide(L)'
;MQKKIRVAFIYKKSNIFLTLKHFDTAYYHFFIDALKRNPRIDVTYFPSDNEFDTNILKGKFDIILLYENWNYNVPDKLIGIDNIGIPVIARCGDFHATKRYDIISYHEKYNIDYYFGFSHPDYFYKFYPKKFNYKTIIFGLEKSLYENIQPFENRIKNKILNSGAIAHANISHKLKSRFKKPTHGDSIFEYKLRTMCTKLPYVDYTSTLNHDYVGDKYTILLQKYQAAIAATTNFPTIKYWEIPAAGCLTFME
;
A
#
# COMPACT_ATOMS: atom_id res chain seq x y z
N MET A 1 -5.29 26.74 21.57
CA MET A 1 -5.45 25.47 20.82
C MET A 1 -4.94 25.68 19.41
N GLN A 2 -4.06 24.80 18.90
CA GLN A 2 -3.59 24.89 17.52
C GLN A 2 -4.76 24.62 16.56
N LYS A 3 -4.96 25.48 15.56
CA LYS A 3 -6.00 25.29 14.53
C LYS A 3 -5.72 23.98 13.80
N LYS A 4 -6.69 23.05 13.81
CA LYS A 4 -6.59 21.77 13.08
C LYS A 4 -6.81 21.99 11.58
N ILE A 5 -6.17 21.17 10.77
CA ILE A 5 -6.40 21.10 9.32
C ILE A 5 -7.65 20.24 9.08
N ARG A 6 -8.67 20.82 8.45
CA ARG A 6 -9.94 20.13 8.13
C ARG A 6 -9.75 19.37 6.81
N VAL A 7 -9.84 18.04 6.87
CA VAL A 7 -9.57 17.15 5.75
C VAL A 7 -10.85 16.44 5.32
N ALA A 8 -11.20 16.55 4.04
CA ALA A 8 -12.24 15.72 3.42
C ALA A 8 -11.58 14.50 2.77
N PHE A 9 -11.73 13.31 3.36
CA PHE A 9 -11.18 12.08 2.81
C PHE A 9 -12.23 11.37 1.94
N ILE A 10 -12.01 11.34 0.63
CA ILE A 10 -12.91 10.76 -0.36
C ILE A 10 -12.36 9.42 -0.85
N TYR A 11 -13.21 8.39 -0.84
CA TYR A 11 -12.87 7.05 -1.29
C TYR A 11 -14.12 6.27 -1.72
N LYS A 12 -13.93 5.18 -2.47
CA LYS A 12 -15.02 4.27 -2.84
C LYS A 12 -15.46 3.41 -1.66
N LYS A 13 -16.77 3.25 -1.45
CA LYS A 13 -17.35 2.31 -0.46
C LYS A 13 -16.83 0.88 -0.64
N SER A 14 -16.59 0.48 -1.89
CA SER A 14 -16.07 -0.84 -2.25
C SER A 14 -14.57 -1.04 -1.98
N ASN A 15 -13.85 -0.02 -1.50
CA ASN A 15 -12.42 -0.11 -1.24
C ASN A 15 -12.12 -1.08 -0.09
N ILE A 16 -11.74 -2.31 -0.45
CA ILE A 16 -11.46 -3.39 0.49
C ILE A 16 -10.25 -3.11 1.39
N PHE A 17 -9.30 -2.28 0.94
CA PHE A 17 -8.09 -1.91 1.71
C PHE A 17 -8.39 -0.98 2.88
N LEU A 18 -9.56 -0.32 2.87
CA LEU A 18 -10.08 0.46 3.99
C LEU A 18 -11.01 -0.38 4.85
N THR A 19 -10.79 -1.69 4.89
CA THR A 19 -11.46 -2.62 5.79
C THR A 19 -10.44 -3.55 6.44
N LEU A 20 -10.76 -4.07 7.63
CA LEU A 20 -9.95 -5.08 8.32
C LEU A 20 -10.10 -6.50 7.72
N LYS A 21 -10.75 -6.63 6.55
CA LYS A 21 -10.96 -7.92 5.88
C LYS A 21 -9.86 -8.24 4.86
N HIS A 22 -9.06 -7.26 4.46
CA HIS A 22 -7.99 -7.41 3.49
C HIS A 22 -6.70 -7.90 4.15
N PHE A 23 -5.78 -8.49 3.39
CA PHE A 23 -4.47 -8.94 3.92
C PHE A 23 -3.49 -7.79 4.17
N ASP A 24 -3.76 -6.62 3.61
CA ASP A 24 -2.95 -5.40 3.74
C ASP A 24 -3.77 -4.35 4.48
N THR A 25 -3.72 -4.40 5.82
CA THR A 25 -4.44 -3.49 6.70
C THR A 25 -3.65 -2.22 7.03
N ALA A 26 -2.41 -2.08 6.54
CA ALA A 26 -1.62 -0.88 6.75
C ALA A 26 -2.31 0.37 6.20
N TYR A 27 -3.01 0.24 5.06
CA TYR A 27 -3.82 1.31 4.50
C TYR A 27 -5.01 1.68 5.40
N TYR A 28 -5.72 0.69 5.95
CA TYR A 28 -6.80 0.92 6.91
C TYR A 28 -6.27 1.70 8.11
N HIS A 29 -5.22 1.21 8.77
CA HIS A 29 -4.68 1.89 9.95
C HIS A 29 -4.14 3.28 9.65
N PHE A 30 -3.54 3.50 8.48
CA PHE A 30 -3.07 4.83 8.10
C PHE A 30 -4.23 5.80 7.88
N PHE A 31 -5.18 5.47 7.00
CA PHE A 31 -6.25 6.39 6.59
C PHE A 31 -7.40 6.50 7.59
N ILE A 32 -7.72 5.41 8.30
CA ILE A 32 -8.85 5.37 9.23
C ILE A 32 -8.39 5.68 10.66
N ASP A 33 -7.42 4.94 11.19
CA ASP A 33 -7.07 5.07 12.61
C ASP A 33 -6.10 6.24 12.86
N ALA A 34 -4.98 6.31 12.13
CA ALA A 34 -3.92 7.27 12.37
C ALA A 34 -4.36 8.71 12.05
N LEU A 35 -5.09 8.94 10.95
CA LEU A 35 -5.63 10.26 10.64
C LEU A 35 -6.60 10.74 11.74
N LYS A 36 -7.50 9.88 12.21
CA LYS A 36 -8.50 10.22 13.23
C LYS A 36 -7.87 10.54 14.59
N ARG A 37 -6.79 9.86 14.96
CA ARG A 37 -6.07 10.10 16.22
C ARG A 37 -5.11 11.29 16.15
N ASN A 38 -4.82 11.83 14.97
CA ASN A 38 -3.82 12.88 14.83
C ASN A 38 -4.32 14.21 15.44
N PRO A 39 -3.62 14.82 16.41
CA PRO A 39 -4.09 16.02 17.09
C PRO A 39 -4.14 17.27 16.20
N ARG A 40 -3.46 17.25 15.04
CA ARG A 40 -3.38 18.38 14.10
C ARG A 40 -4.41 18.30 12.96
N ILE A 41 -5.12 17.18 12.83
CA ILE A 41 -6.03 16.90 11.73
C ILE A 41 -7.44 16.74 12.29
N ASP A 42 -8.41 17.28 11.55
CA ASP A 42 -9.83 17.01 11.74
C ASP A 42 -10.37 16.41 10.44
N VAL A 43 -10.49 15.08 10.40
CA VAL A 43 -10.83 14.34 9.18
C VAL A 43 -12.31 13.96 9.15
N THR A 44 -12.97 14.26 8.05
CA THR A 44 -14.31 13.77 7.73
C THR A 44 -14.24 12.79 6.56
N TYR A 45 -14.94 11.67 6.69
CA TYR A 45 -14.91 10.56 5.75
C TYR A 45 -16.10 10.64 4.79
N PHE A 46 -15.82 10.60 3.49
CA PHE A 46 -16.81 10.64 2.42
C PHE A 46 -16.73 9.39 1.55
N PRO A 47 -17.24 8.24 2.04
CA PRO A 47 -17.38 7.05 1.22
C PRO A 47 -18.46 7.27 0.16
N SER A 48 -18.09 7.19 -1.11
CA SER A 48 -19.03 7.29 -2.24
C SER A 48 -18.94 6.08 -3.17
N ASP A 49 -19.89 5.95 -4.08
CA ASP A 49 -19.86 4.93 -5.13
C ASP A 49 -19.10 5.49 -6.34
N ASN A 50 -19.77 5.73 -7.47
CA ASN A 50 -19.09 6.14 -8.70
C ASN A 50 -18.94 7.65 -8.86
N GLU A 51 -19.76 8.46 -8.20
CA GLU A 51 -19.71 9.92 -8.34
C GLU A 51 -19.75 10.60 -6.96
N PHE A 52 -19.13 11.77 -6.85
CA PHE A 52 -19.16 12.58 -5.64
C PHE A 52 -19.22 14.06 -6.00
N ASP A 53 -20.23 14.77 -5.49
CA ASP A 53 -20.37 16.23 -5.65
C ASP A 53 -19.47 16.94 -4.63
N THR A 54 -18.41 17.58 -5.12
CA THR A 54 -17.42 18.22 -4.24
C THR A 54 -17.94 19.55 -3.70
N ASN A 55 -18.96 20.17 -4.31
CA ASN A 55 -19.48 21.47 -3.89
C ASN A 55 -19.92 21.49 -2.42
N ILE A 56 -20.34 20.33 -1.87
CA ILE A 56 -20.72 20.19 -0.46
C ILE A 56 -19.58 20.51 0.52
N LEU A 57 -18.33 20.48 0.05
CA LEU A 57 -17.10 20.71 0.81
C LEU A 57 -16.69 22.20 0.85
N LYS A 58 -17.26 23.05 -0.01
CA LYS A 58 -16.86 24.46 -0.17
C LYS A 58 -16.97 25.23 1.15
N GLY A 59 -15.88 25.88 1.55
CA GLY A 59 -15.77 26.64 2.80
C GLY A 59 -15.64 25.79 4.09
N LYS A 60 -15.79 24.46 3.99
CA LYS A 60 -15.80 23.56 5.16
C LYS A 60 -14.49 22.82 5.37
N PHE A 61 -13.71 22.62 4.32
CA PHE A 61 -12.47 21.87 4.37
C PHE A 61 -11.29 22.67 3.84
N ASP A 62 -10.10 22.37 4.37
CA ASP A 62 -8.84 22.99 3.97
C ASP A 62 -8.14 22.15 2.89
N ILE A 63 -8.36 20.83 2.88
CA ILE A 63 -7.75 19.87 1.95
C ILE A 63 -8.75 18.78 1.57
N ILE A 64 -8.73 18.35 0.31
CA ILE A 64 -9.33 17.09 -0.16
C ILE A 64 -8.22 16.03 -0.21
N LEU A 65 -8.42 14.92 0.50
CA LEU A 65 -7.53 13.77 0.47
C LEU A 65 -8.19 12.65 -0.34
N LEU A 66 -7.50 12.13 -1.35
CA LEU A 66 -7.92 10.99 -2.14
C LEU A 66 -7.14 9.73 -1.75
N TYR A 67 -7.83 8.59 -1.65
CA TYR A 67 -7.18 7.32 -1.34
C TYR A 67 -6.10 6.93 -2.35
N GLU A 68 -6.30 7.26 -3.63
CA GLU A 68 -5.29 7.12 -4.68
C GLU A 68 -5.56 8.05 -5.86
N ASN A 69 -4.63 8.11 -6.81
CA ASN A 69 -4.72 8.93 -8.02
C ASN A 69 -5.35 8.20 -9.22
N TRP A 70 -6.24 7.25 -8.97
CA TRP A 70 -6.93 6.46 -9.97
C TRP A 70 -8.33 6.07 -9.48
N ASN A 71 -9.25 5.77 -10.39
CA ASN A 71 -10.66 5.52 -10.07
C ASN A 71 -10.95 4.11 -9.54
N TYR A 72 -9.93 3.29 -9.27
CA TYR A 72 -10.17 1.96 -8.75
C TYR A 72 -10.76 2.03 -7.32
N ASN A 73 -10.23 2.92 -6.47
CA ASN A 73 -10.70 3.14 -5.11
C ASN A 73 -11.15 4.58 -4.81
N VAL A 74 -11.25 5.44 -5.82
CA VAL A 74 -11.79 6.80 -5.75
C VAL A 74 -12.96 6.91 -6.72
N PRO A 75 -14.04 7.67 -6.43
CA PRO A 75 -15.17 7.83 -7.33
C PRO A 75 -14.73 8.19 -8.75
N ASP A 76 -15.38 7.62 -9.76
CA ASP A 76 -15.07 7.82 -11.17
C ASP A 76 -15.19 9.29 -11.60
N LYS A 77 -16.07 10.07 -10.93
CA LYS A 77 -16.23 11.50 -11.14
C LYS A 77 -16.28 12.26 -9.83
N LEU A 78 -15.52 13.36 -9.77
CA LEU A 78 -15.59 14.36 -8.71
C LEU A 78 -16.22 15.63 -9.31
N ILE A 79 -17.53 15.77 -9.15
CA ILE A 79 -18.31 16.82 -9.81
C ILE A 79 -17.97 18.17 -9.17
N GLY A 80 -17.54 19.14 -9.99
CA GLY A 80 -17.19 20.49 -9.53
C GLY A 80 -15.79 20.65 -8.94
N ILE A 81 -14.93 19.62 -9.02
CA ILE A 81 -13.58 19.63 -8.42
C ILE A 81 -12.69 20.78 -8.92
N ASP A 82 -12.82 21.17 -10.19
CA ASP A 82 -11.99 22.24 -10.79
C ASP A 82 -12.33 23.63 -10.23
N ASN A 83 -13.56 23.83 -9.75
CA ASN A 83 -14.07 25.14 -9.33
C ASN A 83 -14.13 25.34 -7.82
N ILE A 84 -13.76 24.31 -7.04
CA ILE A 84 -13.94 24.35 -5.58
C ILE A 84 -12.84 25.14 -4.87
N GLY A 85 -11.66 25.27 -5.47
CA GLY A 85 -10.53 26.00 -4.91
C GLY A 85 -9.96 25.41 -3.62
N ILE A 86 -10.18 24.11 -3.37
CA ILE A 86 -9.60 23.37 -2.24
C ILE A 86 -8.47 22.50 -2.78
N PRO A 87 -7.26 22.57 -2.23
CA PRO A 87 -6.15 21.72 -2.66
C PRO A 87 -6.48 20.23 -2.55
N VAL A 88 -6.14 19.46 -3.59
CA VAL A 88 -6.35 18.02 -3.68
C VAL A 88 -5.02 17.29 -3.56
N ILE A 89 -4.93 16.41 -2.57
CA ILE A 89 -3.76 15.56 -2.33
C ILE A 89 -4.17 14.10 -2.58
N ALA A 90 -3.39 13.38 -3.38
CA ALA A 90 -3.66 11.98 -3.70
C ALA A 90 -2.47 11.08 -3.33
N ARG A 91 -2.78 9.90 -2.79
CA ARG A 91 -1.77 8.85 -2.67
C ARG A 91 -1.39 8.36 -4.07
N CYS A 92 -0.11 8.10 -4.29
CA CYS A 92 0.30 7.33 -5.45
C CYS A 92 -0.15 5.87 -5.31
N GLY A 93 -0.88 5.38 -6.31
CA GLY A 93 -1.17 3.95 -6.47
C GLY A 93 0.06 3.15 -6.88
N ASP A 94 -0.16 1.97 -7.48
CA ASP A 94 0.93 1.15 -8.03
C ASP A 94 1.64 1.91 -9.18
N PHE A 95 2.93 2.19 -9.00
CA PHE A 95 3.75 2.87 -10.00
C PHE A 95 3.77 2.15 -11.35
N HIS A 96 3.67 0.83 -11.36
CA HIS A 96 3.74 0.02 -12.56
C HIS A 96 2.43 0.07 -13.36
N ALA A 97 1.33 0.38 -12.70
CA ALA A 97 0.04 0.55 -13.33
C ALA A 97 0.04 1.75 -14.30
N THR A 98 0.89 2.77 -14.09
CA THR A 98 1.00 3.92 -15.02
C THR A 98 1.53 3.54 -16.40
N LYS A 99 2.21 2.38 -16.53
CA LYS A 99 2.68 1.85 -17.81
C LYS A 99 1.62 1.03 -18.55
N ARG A 100 0.53 0.68 -17.87
CA ARG A 100 -0.54 -0.20 -18.39
C ARG A 100 -1.85 0.53 -18.58
N TYR A 101 -2.10 1.53 -17.74
CA TYR A 101 -3.34 2.28 -17.69
C TYR A 101 -3.03 3.77 -17.76
N ASP A 102 -3.99 4.54 -18.25
CA ASP A 102 -3.91 5.99 -18.30
C ASP A 102 -4.19 6.60 -16.91
N ILE A 103 -3.24 6.42 -16.00
CA ILE A 103 -3.31 6.97 -14.63
C ILE A 103 -2.93 8.44 -14.61
N ILE A 104 -2.13 8.91 -15.58
CA ILE A 104 -1.63 10.29 -15.60
C ILE A 104 -2.76 11.27 -15.93
N SER A 105 -3.72 10.90 -16.78
CA SER A 105 -4.87 11.77 -17.08
C SER A 105 -5.74 12.08 -15.86
N TYR A 106 -5.70 11.24 -14.82
CA TYR A 106 -6.42 11.49 -13.57
C TYR A 106 -5.86 12.66 -12.77
N HIS A 107 -4.63 13.11 -13.05
CA HIS A 107 -4.09 14.34 -12.48
C HIS A 107 -5.02 15.53 -12.73
N GLU A 108 -5.34 15.78 -14.01
CA GLU A 108 -6.21 16.88 -14.41
C GLU A 108 -7.67 16.57 -14.03
N LYS A 109 -8.13 15.33 -14.23
CA LYS A 109 -9.53 14.93 -13.94
C LYS A 109 -9.93 15.09 -12.47
N TYR A 110 -8.98 14.92 -11.55
CA TYR A 110 -9.20 15.09 -10.11
C TYR A 110 -8.59 16.38 -9.57
N ASN A 111 -8.04 17.24 -10.44
CA ASN A 111 -7.39 18.49 -10.08
C ASN A 111 -6.33 18.31 -8.96
N ILE A 112 -5.43 17.33 -9.12
CA ILE A 112 -4.49 16.91 -8.07
C ILE A 112 -3.34 17.92 -7.95
N ASP A 113 -3.19 18.58 -6.81
CA ASP A 113 -2.07 19.50 -6.55
C ASP A 113 -0.79 18.79 -6.09
N TYR A 114 -0.95 17.69 -5.36
CA TYR A 114 0.15 17.05 -4.66
C TYR A 114 -0.01 15.53 -4.53
N TYR A 115 1.09 14.80 -4.71
CA TYR A 115 1.15 13.36 -4.54
C TYR A 115 1.93 12.97 -3.28
N PHE A 116 1.56 11.84 -2.67
CA PHE A 116 2.37 11.23 -1.62
C PHE A 116 2.42 9.72 -1.74
N GLY A 117 3.47 9.11 -1.20
CA GLY A 117 3.64 7.66 -1.21
C GLY A 117 4.84 7.25 -0.38
N PHE A 118 5.05 5.95 -0.20
CA PHE A 118 6.17 5.45 0.61
C PHE A 118 7.51 5.44 -0.14
N SER A 119 7.52 5.57 -1.47
CA SER A 119 8.73 5.45 -2.27
C SER A 119 9.58 6.72 -2.27
N HIS A 120 10.88 6.57 -2.53
CA HIS A 120 11.79 7.70 -2.75
C HIS A 120 11.34 8.54 -3.97
N PRO A 121 11.55 9.88 -3.98
CA PRO A 121 11.14 10.73 -5.10
C PRO A 121 11.73 10.27 -6.45
N ASP A 122 12.99 9.83 -6.48
CA ASP A 122 13.61 9.31 -7.71
C ASP A 122 12.86 8.11 -8.29
N TYR A 123 12.22 7.30 -7.45
CA TYR A 123 11.40 6.20 -7.92
C TYR A 123 10.07 6.71 -8.49
N PHE A 124 9.41 7.65 -7.81
CA PHE A 124 8.19 8.28 -8.30
C PHE A 124 8.39 8.92 -9.68
N TYR A 125 9.47 9.70 -9.86
CA TYR A 125 9.76 10.39 -11.12
C TYR A 125 10.28 9.49 -12.25
N LYS A 126 10.45 8.18 -12.03
CA LYS A 126 10.60 7.20 -13.13
C LYS A 126 9.27 6.91 -13.84
N PHE A 127 8.14 7.18 -13.19
CA PHE A 127 6.79 6.83 -13.67
C PHE A 127 5.88 8.04 -13.83
N TYR A 128 6.12 9.12 -13.09
CA TYR A 128 5.31 10.33 -13.11
C TYR A 128 6.08 11.55 -13.65
N PRO A 129 5.39 12.50 -14.30
CA PRO A 129 5.99 13.77 -14.75
C PRO A 129 6.71 14.53 -13.63
N LYS A 130 7.88 15.10 -13.94
CA LYS A 130 8.67 15.92 -12.99
C LYS A 130 7.95 17.17 -12.48
N LYS A 131 6.96 17.67 -13.22
CA LYS A 131 6.12 18.81 -12.82
C LYS A 131 5.17 18.49 -11.66
N PHE A 132 4.94 17.21 -11.35
CA PHE A 132 4.05 16.82 -10.26
C PHE A 132 4.79 16.90 -8.93
N ASN A 133 4.16 17.57 -7.97
CA ASN A 133 4.71 17.66 -6.62
C ASN A 133 4.55 16.32 -5.89
N TYR A 134 5.60 15.87 -5.21
CA TYR A 134 5.60 14.58 -4.52
C TYR A 134 6.33 14.63 -3.18
N LYS A 135 5.79 13.92 -2.18
CA LYS A 135 6.43 13.74 -0.87
C LYS A 135 6.43 12.27 -0.47
N THR A 136 7.59 11.79 -0.05
CA THR A 136 7.69 10.49 0.62
C THR A 136 7.07 10.58 2.01
N ILE A 137 6.06 9.75 2.27
CA ILE A 137 5.43 9.54 3.58
C ILE A 137 5.43 8.04 3.86
N ILE A 138 6.15 7.62 4.89
CA ILE A 138 6.11 6.25 5.39
C ILE A 138 4.87 6.12 6.27
N PHE A 139 3.94 5.23 5.89
CA PHE A 139 2.65 5.08 6.57
C PHE A 139 2.78 4.50 8.00
N GLY A 140 3.90 3.82 8.27
CA GLY A 140 4.17 3.20 9.55
C GLY A 140 3.35 1.92 9.76
N LEU A 141 3.30 1.48 11.01
CA LEU A 141 2.55 0.30 11.46
C LEU A 141 1.64 0.68 12.63
N GLU A 142 0.54 -0.03 12.77
CA GLU A 142 -0.32 0.11 13.95
C GLU A 142 0.38 -0.50 15.17
N LYS A 143 0.83 0.35 16.09
CA LYS A 143 1.69 -0.03 17.22
C LYS A 143 1.08 -1.17 18.05
N SER A 144 -0.22 -1.13 18.33
CA SER A 144 -0.90 -2.12 19.17
C SER A 144 -0.83 -3.55 18.64
N LEU A 145 -0.58 -3.76 17.33
CA LEU A 145 -0.40 -5.08 16.74
C LEU A 145 0.95 -5.73 17.06
N TYR A 146 1.89 -4.96 17.62
CA TYR A 146 3.28 -5.35 17.82
C TYR A 146 3.80 -5.12 19.25
N GLU A 147 2.95 -4.67 20.19
CA GLU A 147 3.37 -4.40 21.59
C GLU A 147 3.53 -5.68 22.42
N ASN A 148 2.64 -6.65 22.26
CA ASN A 148 2.60 -7.87 23.07
C ASN A 148 2.83 -9.11 22.20
N ILE A 149 4.05 -9.25 21.68
CA ILE A 149 4.44 -10.35 20.80
C ILE A 149 4.94 -11.58 21.58
N GLN A 150 4.74 -12.78 21.03
CA GLN A 150 5.25 -14.04 21.58
C GLN A 150 6.77 -13.97 21.83
N PRO A 151 7.30 -14.48 22.96
CA PRO A 151 8.73 -14.50 23.23
C PRO A 151 9.53 -15.20 22.13
N PHE A 152 10.70 -14.66 21.78
CA PHE A 152 11.49 -15.09 20.62
C PHE A 152 11.96 -16.54 20.74
N GLU A 153 12.35 -16.97 21.94
CA GLU A 153 12.84 -18.30 22.26
C GLU A 153 11.80 -19.42 22.08
N ASN A 154 10.51 -19.07 22.11
CA ASN A 154 9.40 -20.03 21.97
C ASN A 154 8.99 -20.27 20.51
N ARG A 155 9.64 -19.62 19.55
CA ARG A 155 9.27 -19.65 18.13
C ARG A 155 10.04 -20.70 17.34
N ILE A 156 9.54 -21.05 16.15
CA ILE A 156 10.19 -21.98 15.23
C ILE A 156 11.56 -21.41 14.81
N LYS A 157 12.63 -22.15 15.15
CA LYS A 157 14.03 -21.73 14.93
C LYS A 157 14.74 -22.41 13.75
N ASN A 158 14.26 -23.58 13.35
CA ASN A 158 14.88 -24.40 12.29
C ASN A 158 14.29 -24.14 10.90
N LYS A 159 13.37 -23.17 10.77
CA LYS A 159 12.72 -22.77 9.54
C LYS A 159 12.64 -21.26 9.43
N ILE A 160 12.71 -20.76 8.21
CA ILE A 160 12.58 -19.34 7.88
C ILE A 160 11.27 -19.14 7.13
N LEU A 161 10.40 -18.27 7.66
CA LEU A 161 9.14 -17.96 7.01
C LEU A 161 9.39 -17.15 5.74
N ASN A 162 8.81 -17.59 4.64
CA ASN A 162 8.66 -16.80 3.43
C ASN A 162 7.17 -16.68 3.11
N SER A 163 6.66 -15.46 2.97
CA SER A 163 5.23 -15.26 2.78
C SER A 163 4.93 -14.34 1.60
N GLY A 164 3.74 -14.49 1.02
CA GLY A 164 3.22 -13.57 0.00
C GLY A 164 3.20 -14.15 -1.40
N ALA A 165 2.94 -13.29 -2.39
CA ALA A 165 2.76 -13.69 -3.78
C ALA A 165 4.09 -14.16 -4.39
N ILE A 166 4.07 -15.28 -5.09
CA ILE A 166 5.20 -15.80 -5.86
C ILE A 166 4.85 -15.82 -7.35
N ALA A 167 5.86 -15.88 -8.20
CA ALA A 167 5.65 -16.00 -9.64
C ALA A 167 4.97 -17.31 -9.99
N HIS A 168 4.05 -17.28 -10.97
CA HIS A 168 3.40 -18.49 -11.45
C HIS A 168 4.41 -19.54 -11.93
N ALA A 169 4.19 -20.80 -11.53
CA ALA A 169 5.14 -21.87 -11.80
C ALA A 169 5.14 -22.37 -13.26
N ASN A 170 4.17 -21.95 -14.08
CA ASN A 170 3.93 -22.45 -15.43
C ASN A 170 5.19 -22.37 -16.31
N ILE A 171 5.64 -23.53 -16.77
CA ILE A 171 6.88 -23.71 -17.54
C ILE A 171 6.85 -22.88 -18.84
N SER A 172 5.69 -22.82 -19.50
CA SER A 172 5.48 -22.03 -20.73
C SER A 172 5.63 -20.53 -20.49
N HIS A 173 5.15 -20.01 -19.36
CA HIS A 173 5.30 -18.59 -18.99
C HIS A 173 6.76 -18.26 -18.65
N LYS A 174 7.45 -19.14 -17.92
CA LYS A 174 8.89 -19.01 -17.61
C LYS A 174 9.79 -19.07 -18.84
N LEU A 175 9.46 -19.88 -19.84
CA LEU A 175 10.21 -19.89 -21.10
C LEU A 175 10.00 -18.59 -21.86
N LYS A 176 8.75 -18.14 -22.02
CA LYS A 176 8.42 -16.89 -22.72
C LYS A 176 9.05 -15.65 -22.06
N SER A 177 9.12 -15.62 -20.73
CA SER A 177 9.73 -14.50 -19.99
C SER A 177 11.25 -14.43 -20.14
N ARG A 178 11.95 -15.55 -20.38
CA ARG A 178 13.42 -15.56 -20.60
C ARG A 178 13.83 -14.83 -21.88
N PHE A 179 12.96 -14.79 -22.87
CA PHE A 179 13.19 -14.09 -24.14
C PHE A 179 12.67 -12.66 -24.16
N LYS A 180 12.01 -12.21 -23.08
CA LYS A 180 11.52 -10.84 -22.94
C LYS A 180 12.42 -10.06 -21.99
N LYS A 181 12.63 -8.78 -22.29
CA LYS A 181 13.23 -7.86 -21.30
C LYS A 181 12.35 -7.87 -20.04
N PRO A 182 12.93 -7.86 -18.83
CA PRO A 182 12.14 -7.75 -17.62
C PRO A 182 11.28 -6.49 -17.66
N THR A 183 9.97 -6.66 -17.52
CA THR A 183 9.02 -5.55 -17.52
C THR A 183 8.29 -5.47 -16.19
N HIS A 184 8.07 -4.25 -15.74
CA HIS A 184 7.27 -4.00 -14.56
C HIS A 184 5.82 -4.49 -14.72
N GLY A 185 5.27 -5.00 -13.62
CA GLY A 185 4.01 -5.72 -13.52
C GLY A 185 4.05 -7.19 -13.95
N ASP A 186 5.21 -7.73 -14.37
CA ASP A 186 5.36 -9.18 -14.60
C ASP A 186 5.74 -9.88 -13.29
N SER A 187 4.84 -10.71 -12.77
CA SER A 187 5.05 -11.50 -11.55
C SER A 187 6.36 -12.30 -11.53
N ILE A 188 6.86 -12.77 -12.69
CA ILE A 188 8.15 -13.48 -12.77
C ILE A 188 9.31 -12.57 -12.39
N PHE A 189 9.26 -11.31 -12.80
CA PHE A 189 10.29 -10.35 -12.48
C PHE A 189 10.11 -9.81 -11.07
N GLU A 190 8.90 -9.39 -10.70
CA GLU A 190 8.65 -8.70 -9.42
C GLU A 190 8.79 -9.60 -8.20
N TYR A 191 8.44 -10.88 -8.32
CA TYR A 191 8.51 -11.85 -7.23
C TYR A 191 9.65 -12.85 -7.43
N LYS A 192 10.61 -12.55 -8.30
CA LYS A 192 11.72 -13.45 -8.65
C LYS A 192 12.44 -13.95 -7.41
N LEU A 193 12.96 -13.04 -6.57
CA LEU A 193 13.74 -13.43 -5.40
C LEU A 193 12.90 -14.23 -4.42
N ARG A 194 11.69 -13.75 -4.09
CA ARG A 194 10.76 -14.47 -3.20
C ARG A 194 10.50 -15.90 -3.68
N THR A 195 10.31 -16.09 -4.98
CA THR A 195 10.09 -17.40 -5.61
C THR A 195 11.33 -18.29 -5.59
N MET A 196 12.53 -17.71 -5.59
CA MET A 196 13.78 -18.47 -5.43
C MET A 196 13.93 -18.93 -3.98
N CYS A 197 13.65 -18.05 -3.01
CA CYS A 197 13.72 -18.37 -1.59
C CYS A 197 12.81 -19.53 -1.18
N THR A 198 11.61 -19.67 -1.77
CA THR A 198 10.70 -20.79 -1.45
C THR A 198 11.25 -22.18 -1.80
N LYS A 199 12.33 -22.26 -2.59
CA LYS A 199 12.95 -23.54 -2.96
C LYS A 199 14.02 -24.00 -1.97
N LEU A 200 14.38 -23.17 -0.99
CA LEU A 200 15.39 -23.51 0.00
C LEU A 200 14.81 -24.54 0.99
N PRO A 201 15.55 -25.59 1.37
CA PRO A 201 15.01 -26.70 2.17
C PRO A 201 14.59 -26.29 3.60
N TYR A 202 15.15 -25.18 4.09
CA TYR A 202 14.88 -24.60 5.41
C TYR A 202 13.84 -23.46 5.36
N VAL A 203 13.16 -23.23 4.23
CA VAL A 203 12.12 -22.21 4.11
C VAL A 203 10.74 -22.85 4.19
N ASP A 204 9.88 -22.27 5.03
CA ASP A 204 8.45 -22.59 5.08
C ASP A 204 7.68 -21.48 4.36
N TYR A 205 6.93 -21.87 3.32
CA TYR A 205 6.22 -20.93 2.46
C TYR A 205 4.72 -20.88 2.79
N THR A 206 4.18 -19.66 2.83
CA THR A 206 2.73 -19.42 2.85
C THR A 206 2.32 -18.35 1.83
N SER A 207 1.30 -18.64 1.03
CA SER A 207 0.81 -17.69 0.03
C SER A 207 0.00 -16.56 0.65
N THR A 208 -0.11 -15.42 -0.05
CA THR A 208 -0.94 -14.27 0.40
C THR A 208 -2.41 -14.64 0.58
N LEU A 209 -2.89 -15.65 -0.15
CA LEU A 209 -4.31 -15.99 -0.27
C LEU A 209 -4.70 -17.25 0.52
N ASN A 210 -3.77 -17.83 1.29
CA ASN A 210 -4.11 -18.92 2.21
C ASN A 210 -4.79 -18.32 3.45
N HIS A 211 -6.08 -18.59 3.60
CA HIS A 211 -7.14 -17.73 4.16
C HIS A 211 -7.17 -17.52 5.69
N ASP A 212 -6.11 -17.82 6.42
CA ASP A 212 -6.16 -17.80 7.90
C ASP A 212 -5.52 -16.53 8.52
N TYR A 213 -4.66 -15.83 7.77
CA TYR A 213 -3.87 -14.69 8.26
C TYR A 213 -4.19 -13.38 7.54
N VAL A 214 -5.47 -13.15 7.22
CA VAL A 214 -5.99 -11.88 6.70
C VAL A 214 -6.37 -10.92 7.82
N GLY A 215 -6.55 -9.64 7.49
CA GLY A 215 -6.70 -8.58 8.48
C GLY A 215 -5.41 -8.40 9.28
N ASP A 216 -5.54 -8.11 10.56
CA ASP A 216 -4.39 -7.88 11.47
C ASP A 216 -3.70 -9.17 11.93
N LYS A 217 -4.02 -10.31 11.31
CA LYS A 217 -3.51 -11.63 11.71
C LYS A 217 -2.14 -11.95 11.14
N TYR A 218 -1.58 -11.13 10.26
CA TYR A 218 -0.26 -11.37 9.72
C TYR A 218 0.83 -11.39 10.81
N THR A 219 0.73 -10.53 11.83
CA THR A 219 1.62 -10.56 13.01
C THR A 219 1.58 -11.91 13.74
N ILE A 220 0.42 -12.57 13.81
CA ILE A 220 0.25 -13.89 14.44
C ILE A 220 1.05 -14.96 13.67
N LEU A 221 1.05 -14.89 12.33
CA LEU A 221 1.87 -15.77 11.51
C LEU A 221 3.37 -15.51 11.74
N LEU A 222 3.79 -14.24 11.73
CA LEU A 222 5.18 -13.85 11.94
C LEU A 222 5.72 -14.35 13.28
N GLN A 223 4.93 -14.19 14.34
CA GLN A 223 5.27 -14.60 15.70
C GLN A 223 5.44 -16.12 15.88
N LYS A 224 5.08 -16.95 14.88
CA LYS A 224 5.39 -18.39 14.90
C LYS A 224 6.87 -18.67 14.62
N TYR A 225 7.60 -17.74 14.00
CA TYR A 225 8.96 -17.96 13.52
C TYR A 225 9.96 -16.99 14.15
N GLN A 226 11.18 -17.48 14.37
CA GLN A 226 12.31 -16.63 14.75
C GLN A 226 12.81 -15.81 13.58
N ALA A 227 12.74 -16.35 12.35
CA ALA A 227 13.27 -15.70 11.17
C ALA A 227 12.24 -15.65 10.02
N ALA A 228 12.28 -14.57 9.26
CA ALA A 228 11.44 -14.40 8.08
C ALA A 228 12.12 -13.57 6.98
N ILE A 229 11.67 -13.76 5.75
CA ILE A 229 12.24 -13.14 4.54
C ILE A 229 11.32 -12.04 4.03
N ALA A 230 11.89 -10.83 3.90
CA ALA A 230 11.30 -9.72 3.16
C ALA A 230 12.01 -9.63 1.79
N ALA A 231 11.52 -10.37 0.79
CA ALA A 231 12.10 -10.41 -0.56
C ALA A 231 11.15 -9.81 -1.61
N THR A 232 11.68 -8.91 -2.45
CA THR A 232 10.96 -8.20 -3.50
C THR A 232 11.96 -7.55 -4.46
N THR A 233 11.85 -7.84 -5.77
CA THR A 233 12.88 -7.46 -6.74
C THR A 233 12.95 -5.94 -7.00
N ASN A 234 11.88 -5.18 -6.72
CA ASN A 234 11.73 -3.81 -7.25
C ASN A 234 11.80 -2.70 -6.20
N PHE A 235 11.10 -2.85 -5.08
CA PHE A 235 10.96 -1.80 -4.08
C PHE A 235 10.58 -2.37 -2.71
N PRO A 236 11.00 -1.74 -1.60
CA PRO A 236 10.62 -2.17 -0.26
C PRO A 236 9.10 -2.25 -0.10
N THR A 237 8.60 -3.39 0.37
CA THR A 237 7.17 -3.60 0.66
C THR A 237 6.90 -3.41 2.15
N ILE A 238 5.63 -3.29 2.54
CA ILE A 238 5.23 -3.13 3.95
C ILE A 238 5.83 -4.20 4.89
N LYS A 239 6.13 -5.39 4.35
CA LYS A 239 6.81 -6.49 5.04
C LYS A 239 8.18 -6.14 5.61
N TYR A 240 8.90 -5.18 5.02
CA TYR A 240 10.17 -4.70 5.53
C TYR A 240 10.02 -4.02 6.90
N TRP A 241 8.82 -3.58 7.24
CA TRP A 241 8.47 -3.06 8.56
C TRP A 241 7.76 -4.11 9.42
N GLU A 242 6.77 -4.82 8.88
CA GLU A 242 5.96 -5.77 9.68
C GLU A 242 6.78 -6.90 10.28
N ILE A 243 7.74 -7.46 9.51
CA ILE A 243 8.56 -8.58 9.94
C ILE A 243 9.47 -8.23 11.13
N PRO A 244 10.31 -7.18 11.06
CA PRO A 244 11.14 -6.81 12.20
C PRO A 244 10.30 -6.29 13.37
N ALA A 245 9.17 -5.60 13.12
CA ALA A 245 8.27 -5.16 14.18
C ALA A 245 7.64 -6.33 14.95
N ALA A 246 7.41 -7.47 14.29
CA ALA A 246 6.98 -8.71 14.95
C ALA A 246 8.12 -9.43 15.72
N GLY A 247 9.32 -8.84 15.77
CA GLY A 247 10.47 -9.38 16.49
C GLY A 247 11.17 -10.54 15.77
N CYS A 248 11.01 -10.68 14.46
CA CYS A 248 11.72 -11.69 13.69
C CYS A 248 13.12 -11.19 13.26
N LEU A 249 14.12 -12.09 13.28
CA LEU A 249 15.33 -11.90 12.50
C LEU A 249 14.95 -11.82 11.02
N THR A 250 15.20 -10.67 10.40
CA THR A 250 14.69 -10.36 9.06
C THR A 250 15.79 -10.42 8.04
N PHE A 251 15.61 -11.25 7.01
CA PHE A 251 16.43 -11.22 5.81
C PHE A 251 15.78 -10.30 4.78
N MET A 252 16.41 -9.17 4.51
CA MET A 252 15.95 -8.17 3.53
C MET A 252 16.82 -8.25 2.27
N GLU A 253 16.19 -8.09 1.10
CA GLU A 253 16.87 -7.79 -0.18
C GLU A 253 17.22 -6.31 -0.28
#